data_AF-A0A7C7YJR1-F1
#
_entry.id   AF-A0A7C7YJR1-F1
#
_cell.length_a   1.000
_cell.length_b   1.000
_cell.length_c   1.000
_cell.angle_alpha   90.00
_cell.angle_beta   90.00
_cell.angle_gamma   90.00
#
_symmetry.space_group_name_H-M   'P 1'
#
loop_
_entity.id
_entity.type
_entity.pdbx_description
1 polymer ?
#
loop_
_entity_poly.entity_id
_entity_poly.type
_entity_poly.pdbx_seq_one_letter_code
_entity_poly.pdbx_strand_id
1 'polypeptide(L)' 'MIYPHSNETQTRWDHGDYRVQLDLPNSPKPMGFCDGSDADVAELVAIAESEGADEMRIEKKVLKTGREIWTLHGGS' A
#
# COMPACT_ATOMS: atom_id res chain seq x y z
N MET A 1 -5.09 9.15 -1.90
CA MET A 1 -3.76 9.75 -1.67
C MET A 1 -2.92 8.78 -0.83
N ILE A 2 -1.67 8.54 -1.21
CA ILE A 2 -0.78 7.63 -0.48
C ILE A 2 -0.08 8.36 0.67
N TYR A 3 -0.25 7.86 1.89
CA TYR A 3 0.39 8.40 3.09
C TYR A 3 1.64 7.58 3.44
N PRO A 4 2.84 8.18 3.50
CA PRO A 4 4.05 7.45 3.85
C PRO A 4 3.97 6.91 5.29
N HIS A 5 4.66 5.79 5.55
CA HIS A 5 4.70 5.22 6.88
C HIS A 5 5.39 6.17 7.88
N SER A 6 4.68 6.49 8.95
CA SER A 6 5.10 7.34 10.06
C SER A 6 4.29 6.96 11.30
N ASN A 7 4.72 7.36 12.50
CA ASN A 7 3.98 7.05 13.72
C ASN A 7 2.52 7.55 13.66
N GLU A 8 2.30 8.75 13.12
CA GLU A 8 0.94 9.30 12.96
C GLU A 8 0.07 8.44 12.04
N THR A 9 0.60 8.02 10.89
CA THR A 9 -0.16 7.25 9.91
C THR A 9 -0.40 5.80 10.38
N GLN A 10 0.56 5.24 11.12
CA GLN A 10 0.42 3.95 11.78
C GLN A 10 -0.66 3.98 12.88
N THR A 11 -0.71 5.05 13.68
CA THR A 11 -1.79 5.23 14.67
C THR A 11 -3.14 5.33 13.98
N ARG A 12 -3.28 6.15 12.93
CA ARG A 12 -4.53 6.24 12.15
C ARG A 12 -4.98 4.89 11.57
N TRP A 13 -4.05 4.09 11.07
CA TRP A 13 -4.37 2.72 10.64
C TRP A 13 -4.90 1.84 11.77
N ASP A 14 -4.29 1.89 12.95
CA ASP A 14 -4.71 1.12 14.12
C ASP A 14 -6.12 1.52 14.57
N HIS A 15 -6.41 2.83 14.53
CA HIS A 15 -7.72 3.42 14.79
C HIS A 15 -8.77 3.12 13.70
N GLY A 16 -8.34 2.69 12.51
CA GLY A 16 -9.21 2.34 11.40
C GLY A 16 -9.57 3.51 10.46
N ASP A 17 -8.84 4.62 10.53
CA ASP A 17 -9.01 5.77 9.63
C ASP A 17 -8.59 5.44 8.18
N TYR A 18 -7.62 4.53 8.00
CA TYR A 18 -7.22 4.06 6.67
C TYR A 18 -7.78 2.68 6.37
N ARG A 19 -8.12 2.47 5.10
CA ARG A 19 -8.68 1.21 4.61
C ARG A 19 -7.61 0.24 4.13
N VAL A 20 -6.48 0.73 3.64
CA VAL A 20 -5.42 -0.07 3.02
C VAL A 20 -4.05 0.20 3.65
N GLN A 21 -3.32 -0.87 3.95
CA GLN A 21 -1.90 -0.83 4.26
C GLN A 21 -1.08 -1.30 3.05
N LEU A 22 -0.02 -0.56 2.72
CA LEU A 22 0.89 -0.86 1.63
C LEU A 22 2.15 -1.52 2.18
N ASP A 23 2.39 -2.78 1.81
CA ASP A 23 3.56 -3.56 2.25
C ASP A 23 4.52 -3.80 1.08
N LEU A 24 5.80 -3.97 1.43
CA LEU A 24 6.82 -4.45 0.50
C LEU A 24 7.25 -5.86 0.93
N PRO A 25 7.39 -6.81 0.00
CA PRO A 25 7.68 -8.21 0.33
C PRO A 25 9.01 -8.41 1.07
N ASN A 26 9.95 -7.47 0.91
CA ASN A 26 11.28 -7.51 1.54
C ASN A 26 11.44 -6.54 2.72
N SER A 27 10.37 -5.87 3.15
CA SER A 27 10.41 -4.92 4.26
C SER A 27 9.54 -5.41 5.42
N PRO A 28 10.06 -5.44 6.66
CA PRO A 28 9.24 -5.73 7.83
C PRO A 28 8.33 -4.55 8.21
N LYS A 29 8.50 -3.38 7.57
CA LYS A 29 7.69 -2.19 7.79
C LYS A 29 6.87 -1.87 6.55
N PRO A 30 5.60 -1.44 6.71
CA PRO A 30 4.80 -0.97 5.59
C PRO A 30 5.49 0.23 4.93
N MET A 31 5.30 0.33 3.62
CA MET A 31 5.70 1.50 2.84
C MET A 31 4.82 2.70 3.21
N GLY A 32 3.53 2.47 3.44
CA GLY A 32 2.56 3.51 3.72
C GLY A 32 1.14 2.98 3.86
N PHE A 33 0.18 3.88 3.81
CA PHE A 33 -1.25 3.62 3.95
C PHE A 33 -2.03 4.44 2.93
N CYS A 34 -3.22 3.96 2.56
CA CYS A 34 -4.15 4.73 1.74
C CYS A 34 -5.60 4.35 2.02
N ASP A 35 -6.53 5.11 1.44
CA ASP A 35 -7.97 4.89 1.59
C ASP A 35 -8.50 3.79 0.66
N GLY A 36 -7.66 3.26 -0.23
CA GLY A 36 -8.03 2.22 -1.19
C GLY A 36 -8.89 2.73 -2.34
N SER A 37 -8.79 4.01 -2.66
CA SER A 37 -9.51 4.58 -3.81
C SER A 37 -8.86 4.18 -5.13
N ASP A 38 -9.60 4.24 -6.23
CA ASP A 38 -9.03 3.98 -7.57
C ASP A 38 -7.86 4.92 -7.91
N ALA A 39 -7.87 6.15 -7.39
CA ALA A 39 -6.76 7.09 -7.50
C ALA A 39 -5.49 6.59 -6.80
N ASP A 40 -5.61 5.90 -5.66
CA ASP A 40 -4.46 5.31 -4.96
C ASP A 40 -3.84 4.19 -5.77
N VAL A 41 -4.68 3.35 -6.38
CA VAL A 41 -4.20 2.27 -7.27
C VAL A 41 -3.47 2.87 -8.47
N ALA A 42 -4.03 3.91 -9.09
CA ALA A 42 -3.41 4.56 -10.25
C ALA A 42 -2.06 5.19 -9.89
N GLU A 43 -1.94 5.85 -8.73
CA GLU A 43 -0.65 6.38 -8.26
C GLU A 43 0.36 5.27 -7.98
N LEU A 44 -0.05 4.16 -7.35
CA LEU A 44 0.84 3.02 -7.11
C LEU A 44 1.38 2.40 -8.40
N VAL A 45 0.51 2.23 -9.39
CA VAL A 45 0.90 1.75 -10.72
C VAL A 45 1.86 2.73 -11.39
N ALA A 46 1.56 4.03 -11.36
CA ALA A 46 2.43 5.05 -11.94
C ALA A 46 3.81 5.12 -11.27
N ILE A 47 3.88 4.95 -9.95
CA ILE A 47 5.15 4.90 -9.20
C ILE A 47 5.96 3.68 -9.65
N ALA A 48 5.32 2.51 -9.78
CA ALA A 48 5.98 1.31 -10.26
C ALA A 48 6.50 1.41 -11.70
N GLU A 49 5.69 1.97 -12.60
CA GLU A 49 6.09 2.23 -13.99
C GLU A 49 7.29 3.18 -14.02
N SER A 50 7.30 4.21 -13.16
CA SER A 50 8.41 5.17 -13.07
C SER A 50 9.68 4.57 -12.49
N GLU A 51 9.58 3.58 -11.61
CA GLU A 51 10.74 2.87 -11.02
C GLU A 51 11.32 1.80 -11.96
N GLY A 52 10.77 1.63 -13.17
CA GLY A 52 11.24 0.67 -14.16
C GLY A 52 10.91 -0.78 -13.81
N ALA A 53 9.92 -1.00 -12.94
CA ALA A 53 9.40 -2.34 -12.70
C ALA A 53 8.54 -2.77 -13.91
N ASP A 54 9.14 -3.57 -14.81
CA ASP A 54 8.48 -4.12 -16.01
C ASP A 54 7.14 -4.82 -15.66
N GLU A 55 7.06 -5.43 -14.48
CA GLU A 55 5.83 -6.03 -13.93
C GLU A 55 5.68 -5.70 -12.44
N MET A 56 4.91 -4.66 -12.10
CA MET A 56 4.45 -4.46 -10.73
C MET A 56 3.23 -5.33 -10.46
N ARG A 57 3.34 -6.23 -9.49
CA ARG A 57 2.22 -7.04 -9.02
C ARG A 57 1.76 -6.55 -7.65
N ILE A 58 0.51 -6.12 -7.57
CA ILE A 58 -0.15 -5.76 -6.31
C ILE A 58 -0.96 -6.96 -5.82
N GLU A 59 -0.48 -7.64 -4.77
CA GLU A 59 -1.25 -8.68 -4.09
C GLU A 59 -2.20 -8.04 -3.07
N LYS A 60 -3.51 -8.10 -3.34
CA LYS A 60 -4.54 -7.55 -2.45
C LYS A 60 -5.07 -8.63 -1.52
N LYS A 61 -4.95 -8.40 -0.21
CA LYS A 61 -5.47 -9.26 0.84
C LYS A 61 -6.52 -8.53 1.66
N VAL A 62 -7.78 -8.94 1.54
CA VAL A 62 -8.88 -8.39 2.34
C VAL A 62 -8.91 -9.07 3.71
N LEU A 63 -8.90 -8.26 4.78
CA LEU A 63 -8.99 -8.70 6.16
C LEU A 63 -10.44 -8.86 6.61
N LYS A 64 -10.66 -9.64 7.67
CA LYS A 64 -12.00 -9.83 8.28
C LYS A 64 -12.64 -8.54 8.78
N THR A 65 -11.84 -7.49 9.00
CA THR A 65 -12.30 -6.16 9.44
C THR A 65 -12.77 -5.28 8.28
N GLY A 66 -12.71 -5.75 7.01
CA GLY A 66 -13.02 -4.95 5.82
C GLY A 66 -11.86 -4.08 5.33
N ARG A 67 -10.77 -4.01 6.09
CA ARG A 67 -9.49 -3.41 5.69
C ARG A 67 -8.73 -4.31 4.73
N GLU A 68 -7.77 -3.76 4.00
CA GLU A 68 -6.99 -4.47 3.00
C GLU A 68 -5.49 -4.29 3.24
N ILE A 69 -4.70 -5.29 2.91
CA ILE A 69 -3.26 -5.22 2.86
C ILE A 69 -2.86 -5.44 1.41
N TRP A 70 -2.15 -4.49 0.83
CA TRP A 70 -1.68 -4.56 -0.55
C TRP A 70 -0.17 -4.72 -0.54
N THR A 71 0.31 -5.90 -0.92
CA THR A 71 1.74 -6.19 -1.05
C THR A 71 2.20 -5.82 -2.44
N LEU A 72 3.14 -4.88 -2.53
CA LEU A 72 3.69 -4.38 -3.78
C LEU A 72 4.95 -5.18 -4.15
N HIS A 73 4.83 -6.06 -5.15
CA HIS A 73 5.97 -6.79 -5.70
C HIS A 73 6.53 -5.99 -6.88
N GLY A 74 7.69 -5.36 -6.68
CA GLY A 74 8.51 -4.80 -7.76
C GLY A 74 9.42 -5.88 -8.36
N GLY A 75 9.53 -5.91 -9.69
CA GLY A 75 10.45 -6.80 -10.41
C GLY A 75 11.89 -6.65 -9.91
N SER A 76 12.55 -7.79 -9.70
CA SER A 76 13.97 -7.88 -9.29
C SER A 76 14.93 -7.53 -10.42
#